data_AF-A0A178F8J1-F1
#
_entry.id   AF-A0A178F8J1-F1
#
_cell.length_a   1.000
_cell.length_b   1.000
_cell.length_c   1.000
_cell.angle_alpha   90.00
_cell.angle_beta   90.00
_cell.angle_gamma   90.00
#
_symmetry.space_group_name_H-M   'P 1'
#
loop_
_entity.id
_entity.type
_entity.pdbx_description
1 polymer ?
#
loop_
_entity_poly.entity_id
_entity_poly.type
_entity_poly.pdbx_seq_one_letter_code
_entity_poly.pdbx_strand_id
1 'polypeptide(L)'
;MKLEWKTVFFELGGDSISAITLVGMAREEHNLQIKVASLFANPTIHEMAQTLEFVTPESMQTWAPFSMLKTSELQAITEQAIEQCQVSRDQIEDIYGCTSLQEGLMSWSARNPGSFQARFIFRLPDTIDTQKFHEAWCYTSDSTPIFRTRIIQTDASF
;
A
#
# COMPACT_ATOMS: atom_id res chain seq x y z
N MET A 1 1.44 10.80 32.05
CA MET A 1 2.58 11.30 31.25
C MET A 1 2.23 12.70 30.77
N LYS A 2 3.03 13.73 31.06
CA LYS A 2 2.84 15.07 30.49
C LYS A 2 3.67 15.15 29.22
N LEU A 3 3.05 15.37 28.08
CA LEU A 3 3.75 15.63 26.82
C LEU A 3 4.25 17.07 26.84
N GLU A 4 5.55 17.27 26.66
CA GLU A 4 6.14 18.61 26.52
C GLU A 4 6.39 18.91 25.04
N TRP A 5 6.37 20.19 24.65
CA TRP A 5 6.52 20.59 23.25
C TRP A 5 7.89 20.23 22.64
N LYS A 6 8.91 20.01 23.47
CA LYS A 6 10.24 19.53 23.07
C LYS A 6 10.40 18.01 23.14
N THR A 7 9.37 17.28 23.55
CA THR A 7 9.44 15.83 23.65
C THR A 7 9.64 15.23 22.26
N VAL A 8 10.66 14.38 22.15
CA VAL A 8 11.01 13.67 20.91
C VAL A 8 10.07 12.48 20.75
N PHE A 9 9.43 12.36 19.59
CA PHE A 9 8.48 11.30 19.28
C PHE A 9 9.03 9.87 19.53
N PHE A 10 10.30 9.65 19.17
CA PHE A 10 10.96 8.35 19.33
C PHE A 10 11.29 8.02 20.79
N GLU A 11 11.49 9.02 21.65
CA GLU A 11 11.71 8.80 23.09
C GLU A 11 10.45 8.32 23.81
N LEU A 12 9.28 8.58 23.21
CA LEU A 12 7.99 8.08 23.69
C LEU A 12 7.69 6.65 23.22
N GLY A 13 8.65 5.98 22.56
CA GLY A 13 8.46 4.66 21.95
C GLY A 13 7.86 4.70 20.55
N GLY A 14 7.81 5.88 19.91
CA GLY A 14 7.45 5.98 18.51
C GLY A 14 8.45 5.27 17.60
N ASP A 15 7.96 4.69 16.51
CA ASP A 15 8.73 4.03 15.47
C ASP A 15 8.11 4.31 14.09
N SER A 16 8.56 3.62 13.03
CA SER A 16 8.00 3.81 11.68
C SER A 16 6.50 3.50 11.60
N ILE A 17 6.01 2.51 12.34
CA ILE A 17 4.59 2.12 12.32
C ILE A 17 3.76 3.20 13.02
N SER A 18 4.23 3.64 14.19
CA SER A 18 3.59 4.70 14.96
C SER A 18 3.62 6.04 14.21
N ALA A 19 4.69 6.32 13.47
CA ALA A 19 4.82 7.52 12.64
C ALA A 19 3.81 7.50 11.48
N ILE A 20 3.68 6.37 10.76
CA ILE A 20 2.68 6.21 9.69
C ILE A 20 1.27 6.35 10.26
N THR A 21 1.02 5.74 11.42
CA THR A 21 -0.28 5.83 12.12
C THR A 21 -0.61 7.27 12.50
N LEU A 22 0.33 8.00 13.12
CA LEU A 22 0.18 9.40 13.49
C LEU A 22 -0.13 10.27 12.27
N VAL A 23 0.62 10.09 11.17
CA VAL A 23 0.40 10.82 9.92
C VAL A 23 -1.00 10.54 9.34
N GLY A 24 -1.42 9.27 9.35
CA GLY A 24 -2.76 8.86 8.89
C GLY A 24 -3.87 9.50 9.72
N MET A 25 -3.80 9.36 11.05
CA MET A 25 -4.78 9.94 11.97
C MET A 25 -4.84 11.47 11.86
N ALA A 26 -3.69 12.14 11.79
CA ALA A 26 -3.62 13.59 11.64
C ALA A 26 -4.30 14.06 10.34
N ARG A 27 -4.15 13.30 9.26
CA ARG A 27 -4.80 13.57 7.98
C ARG A 27 -6.32 13.38 8.06
N GLU A 28 -6.77 12.24 8.60
CA GLU A 28 -8.19 11.85 8.62
C GLU A 28 -9.03 12.64 9.65
N GLU A 29 -8.51 12.80 10.86
CA GLU A 29 -9.27 13.39 11.98
C GLU A 29 -9.11 14.92 12.06
N HIS A 30 -8.02 15.46 11.53
CA HIS A 30 -7.64 16.86 11.74
C HIS A 30 -7.28 17.63 10.47
N ASN A 31 -7.35 17.01 9.28
CA ASN A 31 -6.95 17.63 8.00
C ASN A 31 -5.51 18.19 8.03
N LEU A 32 -4.62 17.53 8.77
CA LEU A 32 -3.22 17.89 8.88
C LEU A 32 -2.37 17.00 7.99
N GLN A 33 -1.58 17.62 7.12
CA GLN A 33 -0.62 16.94 6.27
C GLN A 33 0.75 16.96 6.95
N ILE A 34 1.16 15.78 7.42
CA ILE A 34 2.50 15.53 7.95
C ILE A 34 3.22 14.60 6.98
N LYS A 35 4.40 14.98 6.49
CA LYS A 35 5.24 14.07 5.71
C LYS A 35 6.02 13.19 6.69
N VAL A 36 6.00 11.87 6.48
CA VAL A 36 6.79 10.93 7.31
C VAL A 36 8.26 11.34 7.34
N ALA A 37 8.83 11.72 6.19
CA ALA A 37 10.21 12.23 6.13
C ALA A 37 10.43 13.48 7.00
N SER A 38 9.47 14.42 7.03
CA SER A 38 9.53 15.61 7.88
C SER A 38 9.45 15.25 9.36
N LEU A 39 8.65 14.27 9.74
CA LEU A 39 8.58 13.75 11.11
C LEU A 39 9.93 13.21 11.58
N PHE A 40 10.65 12.45 10.74
CA PHE A 40 11.98 11.95 11.06
C PHE A 40 13.04 13.07 11.13
N ALA A 41 12.94 14.07 10.26
CA ALA A 41 13.85 15.21 10.26
C ALA A 41 13.60 16.19 11.42
N ASN A 42 12.36 16.25 11.91
CA ASN A 42 11.87 17.22 12.89
C ASN A 42 11.09 16.48 14.00
N PRO A 43 11.77 15.71 14.86
CA PRO A 43 11.14 14.68 15.66
C PRO A 43 10.47 15.19 16.95
N THR A 44 10.57 16.47 17.27
CA THR A 44 9.83 17.05 18.41
C THR A 44 8.46 17.58 17.99
N ILE A 45 7.49 17.58 18.90
CA ILE A 45 6.13 18.12 18.65
C ILE A 45 6.20 19.55 18.09
N HIS A 46 7.12 20.37 18.62
CA HIS A 46 7.31 21.74 18.19
C HIS A 46 7.81 21.88 16.75
N GLU A 47 8.82 21.11 16.35
CA GLU A 47 9.36 21.17 15.00
C GLU A 47 8.37 20.56 13.99
N MET A 48 7.66 19.49 14.37
CA MET A 48 6.54 18.97 13.57
C MET A 48 5.51 20.05 13.34
N ALA A 49 5.10 20.78 14.39
CA ALA A 49 4.11 21.85 14.28
C ALA A 49 4.53 22.99 13.34
N GLN A 50 5.83 23.25 13.21
CA GLN A 50 6.37 24.27 12.31
C GLN A 50 6.37 23.85 10.83
N THR A 51 6.30 22.55 10.56
CA THR A 51 6.33 21.99 9.20
C THR A 51 4.97 21.46 8.74
N LEU A 52 3.93 21.65 9.57
CA LEU A 52 2.56 21.25 9.27
C LEU A 52 1.98 22.05 8.11
N GLU A 53 1.36 21.33 7.18
CA GLU A 53 0.50 21.89 6.14
C GLU A 53 -0.94 21.43 6.40
N PHE A 54 -1.92 22.23 6.01
CA PHE A 54 -3.31 21.77 5.99
C PHE A 54 -3.57 21.01 4.70
N VAL A 55 -4.34 19.92 4.80
CA VAL A 55 -4.88 19.23 3.63
C VAL A 55 -5.86 20.18 2.96
N THR A 56 -5.53 20.63 1.75
CA THR A 56 -6.47 21.38 0.90
C THR A 56 -7.23 20.43 -0.01
N PRO A 57 -8.41 20.79 -0.53
CA PRO A 57 -9.14 19.96 -1.50
C PRO A 57 -8.27 19.59 -2.72
N GLU A 58 -7.36 20.48 -3.14
CA GLU A 58 -6.42 20.23 -4.25
C GLU A 58 -5.34 19.19 -3.90
N SER A 59 -5.03 19.01 -2.61
CA SER A 59 -4.08 18.00 -2.13
C SER A 59 -4.68 16.59 -2.01
N MET A 60 -6.01 16.47 -2.11
CA MET A 60 -6.71 15.18 -2.14
C MET A 60 -6.67 14.60 -3.56
N GLN A 61 -5.52 14.07 -3.95
CA GLN A 61 -5.38 13.43 -5.25
C GLN A 61 -6.13 12.10 -5.27
N THR A 62 -7.29 12.08 -5.91
CA THR A 62 -8.01 10.86 -6.28
C THR A 62 -7.51 10.39 -7.64
N TRP A 63 -6.90 9.21 -7.68
CA TRP A 63 -6.46 8.60 -8.93
C TRP A 63 -7.63 7.83 -9.54
N ALA A 64 -8.02 8.19 -10.76
CA ALA A 64 -8.99 7.40 -11.50
C ALA A 64 -8.35 6.09 -11.98
N PRO A 65 -9.11 4.99 -12.12
CA PRO A 65 -8.58 3.77 -12.71
C PRO A 65 -7.91 4.03 -14.06
N PHE A 66 -6.79 3.37 -14.28
CA PHE A 66 -5.94 3.45 -15.47
C PHE A 66 -5.31 4.83 -15.74
N SER A 67 -5.47 5.80 -14.83
CA SER A 67 -4.92 7.15 -15.00
C SER A 67 -3.39 7.22 -15.01
N MET A 68 -2.74 6.16 -14.51
CA MET A 68 -1.28 6.01 -14.53
C MET A 68 -0.75 5.44 -15.85
N LEU A 69 -1.62 5.07 -16.79
CA LEU A 69 -1.24 4.59 -18.12
C LEU A 69 -1.45 5.68 -19.17
N LYS A 70 -0.61 5.68 -20.21
CA LYS A 70 -0.87 6.50 -21.40
C LYS A 70 -2.04 5.90 -22.18
N THR A 71 -2.93 6.74 -22.70
CA THR A 71 -4.08 6.30 -23.51
C THR A 71 -3.67 5.42 -24.69
N SER A 72 -2.49 5.66 -25.27
CA SER A 72 -1.95 4.87 -26.38
C SER A 72 -1.55 3.44 -26.01
N GLU A 73 -1.23 3.19 -24.73
CA GLU A 73 -0.73 1.90 -24.24
C GLU A 73 -1.85 1.07 -23.59
N LEU A 74 -2.92 1.72 -23.13
CA LEU A 74 -4.02 1.11 -22.37
C LEU A 74 -4.60 -0.14 -23.04
N GLN A 75 -4.89 -0.08 -24.34
CA GLN A 75 -5.48 -1.22 -25.05
C GLN A 75 -4.54 -2.42 -25.07
N ALA A 76 -3.30 -2.22 -25.50
CA ALA A 76 -2.31 -3.29 -25.62
C ALA A 76 -2.00 -3.94 -24.26
N ILE A 77 -1.80 -3.13 -23.22
CA ILE A 77 -1.53 -3.63 -21.86
C ILE A 77 -2.76 -4.39 -21.31
N THR A 78 -3.98 -3.91 -21.55
CA THR A 78 -5.20 -4.61 -21.13
C THR A 78 -5.34 -5.98 -21.80
N GLU A 79 -5.04 -6.07 -23.09
CA GLU A 79 -5.05 -7.33 -23.83
C GLU A 79 -4.01 -8.32 -23.28
N GLN A 80 -2.80 -7.85 -22.99
CA GLN A 80 -1.75 -8.64 -22.33
C GLN A 80 -2.16 -9.11 -20.92
N ALA A 81 -2.85 -8.25 -20.15
CA ALA A 81 -3.36 -8.60 -18.83
C ALA A 81 -4.43 -9.69 -18.89
N ILE A 82 -5.38 -9.57 -19.82
CA ILE A 82 -6.43 -10.57 -20.08
C ILE A 82 -5.81 -11.92 -20.40
N GLU A 83 -4.84 -11.95 -21.31
CA GLU A 83 -4.16 -13.18 -21.73
C GLU A 83 -3.34 -13.80 -20.60
N GLN A 84 -2.47 -13.04 -19.93
CA GLN A 84 -1.60 -13.60 -18.90
C GLN A 84 -2.35 -13.98 -17.62
N CYS A 85 -3.37 -13.22 -17.24
CA CYS A 85 -4.12 -13.47 -16.02
C CYS A 85 -5.31 -14.42 -16.21
N GLN A 86 -5.71 -14.70 -17.46
CA GLN A 86 -6.88 -15.53 -17.81
C GLN A 86 -8.16 -14.99 -17.15
N VAL A 87 -8.40 -13.69 -17.33
CA VAL A 87 -9.56 -12.96 -16.78
C VAL A 87 -10.29 -12.19 -17.88
N SER A 88 -11.56 -11.89 -17.68
CA SER A 88 -12.28 -10.99 -18.59
C SER A 88 -11.96 -9.53 -18.29
N ARG A 89 -12.23 -8.65 -19.25
CA ARG A 89 -11.93 -7.21 -19.14
C ARG A 89 -12.61 -6.54 -17.95
N ASP A 90 -13.84 -6.95 -17.64
CA ASP A 90 -14.65 -6.45 -16.53
C ASP A 90 -14.13 -6.87 -15.15
N GLN A 91 -13.23 -7.87 -15.09
CA GLN A 91 -12.56 -8.28 -13.85
C GLN A 91 -11.29 -7.46 -13.54
N ILE A 92 -10.85 -6.60 -14.46
CA ILE A 92 -9.68 -5.74 -14.28
C ILE A 92 -10.14 -4.41 -13.68
N GLU A 93 -9.76 -4.19 -12.42
CA GLU A 93 -10.11 -2.99 -11.65
C GLU A 93 -9.22 -1.80 -12.01
N ASP A 94 -7.90 -2.03 -12.15
CA ASP A 94 -6.90 -1.01 -12.48
C ASP A 94 -5.62 -1.68 -13.02
N ILE A 95 -4.78 -0.92 -13.73
CA ILE A 95 -3.43 -1.32 -14.15
C ILE A 95 -2.49 -0.12 -14.00
N TYR A 96 -1.34 -0.35 -13.36
CA TYR A 96 -0.28 0.64 -13.17
C TYR A 96 1.09 -0.04 -13.09
N GLY A 97 2.15 0.76 -13.29
CA GLY A 97 3.53 0.28 -13.31
C GLY A 97 4.00 -0.27 -11.96
N CYS A 98 4.89 -1.26 -12.03
CA CYS A 98 5.60 -1.74 -10.85
C CYS A 98 6.64 -0.71 -10.39
N THR A 99 6.91 -0.70 -9.08
CA THR A 99 8.10 -0.03 -8.55
C THR A 99 9.36 -0.81 -8.93
N SER A 100 10.52 -0.15 -9.00
CA SER A 100 11.79 -0.82 -9.32
C SER A 100 12.12 -1.96 -8.33
N LEU A 101 11.67 -1.85 -7.08
CA LEU A 101 11.80 -2.94 -6.12
C LEU A 101 10.94 -4.14 -6.52
N GLN A 102 9.66 -3.94 -6.87
CA GLN A 102 8.78 -5.01 -7.32
C GLN A 102 9.34 -5.72 -8.57
N GLU A 103 9.84 -4.97 -9.55
CA GLU A 103 10.49 -5.53 -10.74
C GLU A 103 11.69 -6.41 -10.38
N GLY A 104 12.57 -5.90 -9.50
CA GLY A 104 13.75 -6.63 -9.03
C GLY A 104 13.38 -7.91 -8.27
N LEU A 105 12.39 -7.84 -7.38
CA LEU A 105 11.91 -9.00 -6.62
C LEU A 105 11.30 -10.07 -7.54
N MET A 106 10.51 -9.68 -8.55
CA MET A 106 9.91 -10.61 -9.51
C MET A 106 10.95 -11.26 -10.41
N SER A 107 11.89 -10.47 -10.94
CA SER A 107 13.01 -10.98 -11.75
C SER A 107 13.85 -12.01 -10.98
N TRP A 108 14.11 -11.76 -9.70
CA TRP A 108 14.86 -12.71 -8.86
C TRP A 108 14.04 -13.96 -8.52
N SER A 109 12.76 -13.81 -8.19
CA SER A 109 11.87 -14.92 -7.86
C SER A 109 11.64 -15.87 -9.03
N ALA A 110 11.59 -15.34 -10.27
CA ALA A 110 11.49 -16.15 -11.49
C ALA A 110 12.71 -17.06 -11.70
N ARG A 111 13.89 -16.64 -11.24
CA ARG A 111 15.14 -17.42 -11.32
C ARG A 111 15.36 -18.34 -10.12
N ASN A 112 14.75 -18.01 -8.98
CA ASN A 112 14.97 -18.70 -7.70
C ASN A 112 13.62 -19.03 -7.07
N PRO A 113 12.98 -20.17 -7.39
CA PRO A 113 11.69 -20.54 -6.84
C PRO A 113 11.66 -20.55 -5.30
N GLY A 114 10.60 -20.03 -4.68
CA GLY A 114 10.43 -19.95 -3.21
C GLY A 114 10.98 -18.67 -2.57
N SER A 115 11.73 -17.90 -3.34
CA SER A 115 12.27 -16.61 -2.98
C SER A 115 11.21 -15.53 -2.76
N PHE A 116 11.43 -14.65 -1.77
CA PHE A 116 10.52 -13.54 -1.44
C PHE A 116 9.06 -13.98 -1.22
N GLN A 117 8.84 -15.25 -0.87
CA GLN A 117 7.54 -15.79 -0.48
C GLN A 117 7.47 -15.84 1.05
N ALA A 118 6.65 -14.97 1.63
CA ALA A 118 6.39 -15.01 3.05
C ALA A 118 5.45 -16.19 3.37
N ARG A 119 5.87 -17.07 4.27
CA ARG A 119 5.04 -18.17 4.77
C ARG A 119 4.79 -18.00 6.25
N PHE A 120 3.55 -17.74 6.61
CA PHE A 120 3.09 -17.67 7.99
C PHE A 120 2.23 -18.90 8.29
N ILE A 121 2.59 -19.66 9.32
CA ILE A 121 1.87 -20.87 9.71
C ILE A 121 1.30 -20.65 11.10
N PHE A 122 -0.02 -20.74 11.22
CA PHE A 122 -0.73 -20.60 12.47
C PHE A 122 -1.49 -21.89 12.79
N ARG A 123 -1.51 -22.26 14.06
CA ARG A 123 -2.38 -23.33 14.55
C ARG A 123 -3.71 -22.74 14.96
N LEU A 124 -4.79 -23.16 14.32
CA LEU A 124 -6.13 -22.77 14.72
C LEU A 124 -6.54 -23.52 15.99
N PRO A 125 -7.13 -22.84 16.99
CA PRO A 125 -7.75 -23.49 18.14
C PRO A 125 -8.94 -24.37 17.70
N ASP A 126 -9.20 -25.45 18.43
CA ASP A 126 -10.30 -26.38 18.14
C ASP A 126 -11.69 -25.75 18.31
N THR A 127 -11.76 -24.56 18.91
CA THR A 127 -12.99 -23.76 19.07
C THR A 127 -13.36 -22.95 17.83
N ILE A 128 -12.48 -22.85 16.83
CA ILE A 128 -12.72 -22.07 15.62
C ILE A 128 -13.50 -22.90 14.60
N ASP A 129 -14.61 -22.33 14.13
CA ASP A 129 -15.33 -22.83 12.96
C ASP A 129 -14.48 -22.59 11.70
N THR A 130 -13.96 -23.67 11.13
CA THR A 130 -13.06 -23.63 9.97
C THR A 130 -13.76 -23.14 8.70
N GLN A 131 -15.07 -23.38 8.57
CA GLN A 131 -15.83 -22.89 7.44
C GLN A 131 -15.97 -21.38 7.51
N LYS A 132 -16.36 -20.83 8.67
CA LYS A 132 -16.44 -19.37 8.86
C LYS A 132 -15.09 -18.69 8.69
N PHE A 133 -14.01 -19.32 9.17
CA PHE A 133 -12.66 -18.81 8.97
C PHE A 133 -12.30 -18.72 7.48
N HIS A 134 -12.61 -19.76 6.71
CA HIS A 134 -12.40 -19.76 5.26
C HIS A 134 -13.23 -18.68 4.55
N GLU A 135 -14.53 -18.56 4.90
CA GLU A 135 -15.41 -17.52 4.35
C GLU A 135 -14.90 -16.11 4.65
N ALA A 136 -14.43 -15.87 5.88
CA ALA A 136 -13.81 -14.60 6.25
C ALA A 136 -12.55 -14.31 5.44
N TRP A 137 -11.71 -15.33 5.20
CA TRP A 137 -10.51 -15.19 4.39
C TRP A 137 -10.83 -14.84 2.93
N CYS A 138 -11.80 -15.54 2.32
CA CYS A 138 -12.28 -15.21 0.97
C CYS A 138 -12.79 -13.77 0.90
N TYR A 139 -13.63 -13.37 1.87
CA TYR A 139 -14.14 -12.00 1.94
C TYR A 139 -13.01 -10.96 2.03
N THR A 140 -12.01 -11.18 2.89
CA THR A 140 -10.84 -10.29 3.00
C THR A 140 -10.06 -10.22 1.70
N SER A 141 -9.81 -11.36 1.06
CA SER A 141 -9.14 -11.42 -0.24
C SER A 141 -9.91 -10.65 -1.31
N ASP A 142 -11.23 -10.82 -1.38
CA ASP A 142 -12.08 -10.20 -2.40
C ASP A 142 -12.20 -8.68 -2.20
N SER A 143 -12.30 -8.24 -0.95
CA SER A 143 -12.47 -6.83 -0.57
C SER A 143 -11.18 -6.01 -0.53
N THR A 144 -10.00 -6.64 -0.58
CA THR A 144 -8.72 -5.93 -0.49
C THR A 144 -7.92 -6.06 -1.79
N PRO A 145 -7.83 -5.01 -2.63
CA PRO A 145 -7.22 -5.09 -3.96
C PRO A 145 -5.82 -5.71 -3.99
N ILE A 146 -4.98 -5.43 -2.99
CA ILE A 146 -3.60 -5.94 -2.93
C ILE A 146 -3.52 -7.47 -2.90
N PHE A 147 -4.52 -8.17 -2.34
CA PHE A 147 -4.55 -9.63 -2.31
C PHE A 147 -4.97 -10.24 -3.65
N ARG A 148 -5.55 -9.45 -4.56
CA ARG A 148 -5.93 -9.85 -5.92
C ARG A 148 -5.01 -9.27 -6.99
N THR A 149 -4.00 -8.47 -6.62
CA THR A 149 -3.03 -7.89 -7.54
C THR A 149 -2.17 -8.98 -8.18
N ARG A 150 -1.97 -8.87 -9.50
CA ARG A 150 -1.09 -9.74 -10.28
C ARG A 150 -0.07 -8.89 -11.02
N ILE A 151 1.14 -9.43 -11.16
CA ILE A 151 2.22 -8.79 -11.92
C ILE A 151 2.34 -9.52 -13.26
N ILE A 152 2.26 -8.76 -14.35
CA ILE A 152 2.38 -9.25 -15.72
C ILE A 152 3.64 -8.67 -16.37
N GLN A 153 4.11 -9.32 -17.43
CA GLN A 153 5.15 -8.74 -18.29
C GLN A 153 4.50 -7.98 -19.44
N THR A 154 4.98 -6.78 -19.73
CA THR A 154 4.48 -5.95 -20.83
C THR A 154 5.63 -5.54 -21.74
N ASP A 155 5.33 -5.35 -23.03
CA ASP A 155 6.31 -4.79 -23.98
C ASP A 155 6.41 -3.26 -23.87
N ALA A 156 5.49 -2.63 -23.14
CA ALA A 156 5.50 -1.21 -22.85
C ALA A 156 6.57 -0.87 -21.80
N SER A 157 7.38 0.14 -22.09
CA SER A 157 8.31 0.73 -21.11
C SER A 157 7.57 1.80 -20.31
N PHE A 158 7.43 1.58 -19.01
CA PHE A 158 6.97 2.59 -18.06
C PHE A 158 8.00 3.72 -17.89
#